data_AF-A0A7S2S058-F1
#
_entry.id   AF-A0A7S2S058-F1
#
_cell.length_a   1.000
_cell.length_b   1.000
_cell.length_c   1.000
_cell.angle_alpha   90.00
_cell.angle_beta   90.00
_cell.angle_gamma   90.00
#
_symmetry.space_group_name_H-M   'P 1'
#
loop_
_entity.id
_entity.type
_entity.pdbx_description
1 polymer ?
#
loop_
_entity_poly.entity_id
_entity_poly.type
_entity_poly.pdbx_seq_one_letter_code
_entity_poly.pdbx_strand_id
1 'polypeptide(L)'
;SLVVGAGLTAQSAPPLSTLLLGLAMTNAGWLGHDYIHGVDKFSNFMRPFAAVAAGLGPTWWSDKHNKHHALTNEMGVDEDIATDPFLYPWAPDPKYDSPLRKIQHLIFYIPFSFLFALWRVDTLQVAVDSVETKRPDAKNELWFLLAHYFALLT
;
A
#
# COMPACT_ATOMS: atom_id res chain seq x y z
N SER A 1 8.85 -14.90 -14.21
CA SER A 1 7.98 -14.39 -13.14
C SER A 1 6.84 -13.58 -13.74
N LEU A 2 5.80 -13.23 -12.97
CA LEU A 2 4.69 -12.39 -13.45
C LEU A 2 5.18 -11.04 -14.02
N VAL A 3 6.18 -10.43 -13.38
CA VAL A 3 6.82 -9.17 -13.84
C VAL A 3 7.46 -9.34 -15.23
N VAL A 4 8.21 -10.43 -15.46
CA VAL A 4 8.80 -10.70 -16.78
C VAL A 4 7.72 -10.91 -17.84
N GLY A 5 6.66 -11.66 -17.51
CA GLY A 5 5.52 -11.84 -18.41
C GLY A 5 4.83 -10.52 -18.75
N ALA A 6 4.63 -9.65 -17.76
CA ALA A 6 4.09 -8.31 -17.97
C ALA A 6 4.99 -7.49 -18.93
N GLY A 7 6.30 -7.48 -18.71
CA GLY A 7 7.24 -6.77 -19.59
C GLY A 7 7.23 -7.28 -21.04
N LEU A 8 7.25 -8.60 -21.23
CA LEU A 8 7.26 -9.21 -22.58
C LEU A 8 5.97 -8.98 -23.36
N THR A 9 4.84 -8.78 -22.67
CA THR A 9 3.51 -8.59 -23.28
C THR A 9 3.09 -7.13 -23.34
N ALA A 10 3.90 -6.19 -22.84
CA ALA A 10 3.52 -4.79 -22.70
C ALA A 10 3.07 -4.13 -24.01
N GLN A 11 3.73 -4.44 -25.12
CA GLN A 11 3.40 -3.87 -26.43
C GLN A 11 2.44 -4.74 -27.25
N SER A 12 2.58 -6.06 -27.16
CA SER A 12 1.86 -7.02 -28.00
C SER A 12 0.48 -7.40 -27.45
N ALA A 13 0.31 -7.39 -26.12
CA ALA A 13 -0.94 -7.71 -25.44
C ALA A 13 -1.09 -6.87 -24.15
N PRO A 14 -1.30 -5.54 -24.25
CA PRO A 14 -1.37 -4.66 -23.09
C PRO A 14 -2.36 -5.08 -21.98
N PRO A 15 -3.56 -5.63 -22.29
CA PRO A 15 -4.47 -6.13 -21.25
C PRO A 15 -3.87 -7.28 -20.43
N LEU A 16 -3.17 -8.22 -21.09
CA LEU A 16 -2.49 -9.32 -20.42
C LEU A 16 -1.32 -8.79 -19.57
N SER A 17 -0.55 -7.84 -20.10
CA SER A 17 0.52 -7.19 -19.36
C SER A 17 0.02 -6.54 -18.06
N THR A 18 -1.09 -5.81 -18.16
CA THR A 18 -1.72 -5.13 -17.01
C THR A 18 -2.22 -6.14 -15.98
N LEU A 19 -2.87 -7.23 -16.42
CA LEU A 19 -3.30 -8.31 -15.52
C LEU A 19 -2.13 -8.95 -14.78
N LEU A 20 -1.06 -9.30 -15.50
CA LEU A 20 0.13 -9.92 -14.91
C LEU A 20 0.83 -8.99 -13.93
N LEU A 21 0.91 -7.70 -14.26
CA LEU A 21 1.47 -6.69 -13.38
C LEU A 21 0.62 -6.50 -12.12
N GLY A 22 -0.71 -6.45 -12.26
CA GLY A 22 -1.63 -6.39 -11.13
C GLY A 22 -1.45 -7.57 -10.17
N LEU A 23 -1.36 -8.80 -10.69
CA LEU A 23 -1.08 -10.00 -9.89
C LEU A 23 0.31 -9.94 -9.22
N ALA A 24 1.32 -9.43 -9.93
CA ALA A 24 2.66 -9.26 -9.38
C ALA A 24 2.66 -8.27 -8.20
N MET A 25 1.96 -7.15 -8.33
CA MET A 25 1.84 -6.14 -7.27
C MET A 25 1.07 -6.68 -6.06
N THR A 26 -0.03 -7.39 -6.28
CA THR A 26 -0.80 -8.04 -5.20
C THR A 26 0.08 -9.03 -4.43
N ASN A 27 0.83 -9.88 -5.14
CA ASN A 27 1.75 -10.82 -4.48
C ASN A 27 2.87 -10.10 -3.74
N ALA A 28 3.41 -9.00 -4.29
CA ALA A 28 4.43 -8.22 -3.62
C ALA A 28 3.92 -7.61 -2.30
N GLY A 29 2.67 -7.12 -2.28
CA GLY A 29 2.01 -6.61 -1.08
C GLY A 29 1.85 -7.68 0.01
N TRP A 30 1.36 -8.88 -0.34
CA TRP A 30 1.21 -9.99 0.61
C TRP A 30 2.54 -10.50 1.17
N LEU A 31 3.57 -10.63 0.32
CA LEU A 31 4.90 -10.98 0.79
C LEU A 31 5.47 -9.90 1.72
N GLY A 32 5.29 -8.62 1.37
CA GLY A 32 5.65 -7.50 2.22
C GLY A 32 4.99 -7.55 3.60
N HIS A 33 3.68 -7.77 3.63
CA HIS A 33 2.90 -7.99 4.85
C HIS A 33 3.52 -9.09 5.72
N ASP A 34 3.77 -10.26 5.14
CA ASP A 34 4.29 -11.42 5.88
C ASP A 34 5.71 -11.17 6.40
N TYR A 35 6.59 -10.53 5.61
CA TYR A 35 7.95 -10.19 6.03
C TYR A 35 7.97 -9.13 7.15
N ILE A 36 7.03 -8.20 7.16
CA ILE A 36 6.96 -7.18 8.21
C ILE A 36 6.40 -7.77 9.51
N HIS A 37 5.40 -8.67 9.44
CA HIS A 37 4.91 -9.41 10.60
C HIS A 37 5.92 -10.41 11.16
N GLY A 38 6.73 -11.02 10.28
CA GLY A 38 7.68 -12.05 10.66
C GLY A 38 8.77 -11.54 11.62
N VAL A 39 9.02 -12.32 12.68
CA VAL A 39 9.99 -11.98 13.73
C VAL A 39 11.34 -12.69 13.56
N ASP A 40 11.44 -13.61 12.60
CA ASP A 40 12.65 -14.37 12.33
C ASP A 40 13.68 -13.59 11.50
N LYS A 41 14.89 -14.15 11.36
CA LYS A 41 16.01 -13.49 10.67
C LYS A 41 15.74 -13.26 9.18
N PHE A 42 15.06 -14.19 8.50
CA PHE A 42 14.76 -14.07 7.09
C PHE A 42 13.74 -12.96 6.86
N SER A 43 12.66 -12.96 7.63
CA SER A 43 11.65 -11.89 7.58
C SER A 43 12.28 -10.53 7.85
N ASN A 44 13.11 -10.41 8.90
CA ASN A 44 13.84 -9.17 9.21
C ASN A 44 14.72 -8.68 8.05
N PHE A 45 15.43 -9.58 7.37
CA PHE A 45 16.22 -9.25 6.19
C PHE A 45 15.34 -8.81 5.01
N MET A 46 14.16 -9.40 4.85
CA MET A 46 13.23 -9.16 3.75
C MET A 46 12.24 -8.01 3.98
N ARG A 47 12.21 -7.38 5.17
CA ARG A 47 11.37 -6.20 5.48
C ARG A 47 11.36 -5.09 4.40
N PRO A 48 12.47 -4.71 3.74
CA PRO A 48 12.45 -3.67 2.71
C PRO A 48 11.87 -4.13 1.36
N PHE A 49 11.48 -5.40 1.22
CA PHE A 49 11.02 -5.97 -0.05
C PHE A 49 9.88 -5.18 -0.68
N ALA A 50 8.84 -4.81 0.08
CA ALA A 50 7.71 -4.04 -0.45
C ALA A 50 8.12 -2.64 -0.92
N ALA A 51 9.10 -2.02 -0.27
CA ALA A 51 9.60 -0.71 -0.68
C ALA A 51 10.26 -0.79 -2.07
N VAL A 52 11.05 -1.83 -2.32
CA VAL A 52 11.73 -2.02 -3.61
C VAL A 52 10.80 -2.60 -4.68
N ALA A 53 9.94 -3.56 -4.34
CA ALA A 53 9.10 -4.28 -5.30
C ALA A 53 7.83 -3.52 -5.66
N ALA A 54 7.26 -2.77 -4.71
CA ALA A 54 5.94 -2.14 -4.83
C ALA A 54 5.93 -0.66 -4.46
N GLY A 55 7.04 -0.07 -4.02
CA GLY A 55 7.10 1.34 -3.63
C GLY A 55 6.31 1.67 -2.37
N LEU A 56 6.17 0.70 -1.46
CA LEU A 56 5.45 0.82 -0.19
C LEU A 56 6.41 0.56 0.98
N GLY A 57 6.58 1.55 1.85
CA GLY A 57 7.53 1.54 2.94
C GLY A 57 7.07 0.70 4.14
N PRO A 58 7.95 -0.13 4.73
CA PRO A 58 7.60 -0.95 5.88
C PRO A 58 7.25 -0.13 7.13
N THR A 59 7.82 1.07 7.30
CA THR A 59 7.51 1.93 8.45
C THR A 59 6.07 2.44 8.40
N TRP A 60 5.68 3.07 7.28
CA TRP A 60 4.30 3.53 7.04
C TRP A 60 3.30 2.39 7.25
N TRP A 61 3.58 1.25 6.61
CA TRP A 61 2.69 0.11 6.69
C TRP A 61 2.57 -0.44 8.12
N SER A 62 3.70 -0.62 8.83
CA SER A 62 3.72 -1.16 10.19
C SER A 62 2.99 -0.23 11.17
N ASP A 63 3.25 1.07 11.14
CA ASP A 63 2.60 2.01 12.06
C ASP A 63 1.08 2.04 11.86
N LYS A 64 0.63 2.10 10.61
CA LYS A 64 -0.79 2.06 10.25
C LYS A 64 -1.44 0.73 10.61
N HIS A 65 -0.84 -0.38 10.19
CA HIS A 65 -1.40 -1.71 10.35
C HIS A 65 -1.44 -2.17 11.81
N ASN A 66 -0.43 -1.82 12.61
CA ASN A 66 -0.46 -2.09 14.05
C ASN A 66 -1.58 -1.32 14.76
N LYS A 67 -1.84 -0.08 14.34
CA LYS A 67 -2.97 0.71 14.87
C LYS A 67 -4.31 0.06 14.49
N HIS A 68 -4.46 -0.41 13.25
CA HIS A 68 -5.63 -1.18 12.82
C HIS A 68 -5.84 -2.42 13.70
N HIS A 69 -4.82 -3.23 13.98
CA HIS A 69 -4.97 -4.40 14.86
C HIS A 69 -5.29 -4.04 16.32
N ALA A 70 -4.81 -2.90 16.80
CA ALA A 70 -5.09 -2.47 18.17
C ALA A 70 -6.50 -1.90 18.34
N LEU A 71 -7.00 -1.15 17.34
CA LEU A 71 -8.24 -0.38 17.39
C LEU A 71 -9.01 -0.55 16.06
N THR A 72 -9.34 -1.79 15.72
CA THR A 72 -9.90 -2.18 14.42
C THR A 72 -11.25 -1.53 14.15
N ASN A 73 -11.40 -0.91 12.98
CA ASN A 73 -12.62 -0.26 12.51
C ASN A 73 -13.15 0.86 13.42
N GLU A 74 -12.28 1.44 14.25
CA GLU A 74 -12.62 2.56 15.12
C GLU A 74 -12.46 3.90 14.40
N MET A 75 -13.57 4.63 14.24
CA MET A 75 -13.60 5.90 13.53
C MET A 75 -12.70 6.96 14.16
N GLY A 76 -11.95 7.68 13.34
CA GLY A 76 -11.02 8.72 13.77
C GLY A 76 -9.70 8.19 14.36
N VAL A 77 -9.54 6.86 14.40
CA VAL A 77 -8.31 6.22 14.88
C VAL A 77 -7.73 5.30 13.82
N ASP A 78 -8.54 4.40 13.26
CA ASP A 78 -8.12 3.46 12.24
C ASP A 78 -8.09 4.10 10.86
N GLU A 79 -6.88 4.33 10.35
CA GLU A 79 -6.65 4.93 9.04
C GLU A 79 -6.98 3.97 7.89
N ASP A 80 -7.15 2.67 8.12
CA ASP A 80 -7.57 1.72 7.08
C ASP A 80 -9.03 1.97 6.63
N ILE A 81 -9.86 2.55 7.49
CA ILE A 81 -11.26 2.89 7.17
C ILE A 81 -11.45 4.37 6.78
N ALA A 82 -10.41 5.20 6.88
CA ALA A 82 -10.43 6.63 6.58
C ALA A 82 -10.35 6.91 5.06
N THR A 83 -11.38 6.50 4.32
CA THR A 83 -11.41 6.54 2.83
C THR A 83 -12.51 7.43 2.26
N ASP A 84 -13.14 8.23 3.12
CA ASP A 84 -14.09 9.28 2.78
C ASP A 84 -13.46 10.34 1.86
N PRO A 85 -14.24 10.97 0.95
CA PRO A 85 -15.66 10.76 0.69
C PRO A 85 -15.93 9.68 -0.38
N PHE A 86 -14.97 8.80 -0.66
CA PHE A 86 -15.10 7.85 -1.77
C PHE A 86 -15.58 6.47 -1.34
N LEU A 87 -15.12 5.99 -0.19
CA LEU A 87 -15.52 4.73 0.42
C LEU A 87 -15.83 4.96 1.90
N TYR A 88 -16.82 4.23 2.40
CA TYR A 88 -17.34 4.32 3.76
C TYR A 88 -17.32 2.94 4.43
N PRO A 89 -16.15 2.35 4.71
CA PRO A 89 -16.01 0.99 5.25
C PRO A 89 -16.26 0.89 6.76
N TRP A 90 -16.65 1.99 7.41
CA TRP A 90 -16.97 2.09 8.84
C TRP A 90 -18.46 1.86 9.13
N ALA A 91 -18.83 1.58 10.40
CA ALA A 91 -20.21 1.28 10.78
C ALA A 91 -21.19 2.44 10.48
N PRO A 92 -22.30 2.23 9.76
CA PRO A 92 -23.21 3.32 9.37
C PRO A 92 -23.70 4.16 10.55
N ASP A 93 -23.61 5.49 10.43
CA ASP A 93 -24.19 6.46 11.36
C ASP A 93 -25.18 7.36 10.60
N PRO A 94 -26.50 7.29 10.87
CA PRO A 94 -27.50 8.08 10.17
C PRO A 94 -27.24 9.60 10.13
N LYS A 95 -26.46 10.13 11.08
CA LYS A 95 -26.10 11.55 11.14
C LYS A 95 -25.02 11.95 10.12
N TYR A 96 -24.11 11.04 9.81
CA TYR A 96 -22.93 11.29 8.98
C TYR A 96 -22.87 10.39 7.74
N ASP A 97 -23.92 9.62 7.46
CA ASP A 97 -23.91 8.67 6.36
C ASP A 97 -24.04 9.35 4.98
N SER A 98 -23.35 8.80 4.01
CA SER A 98 -23.37 9.30 2.63
C SER A 98 -24.31 8.48 1.77
N PRO A 99 -25.11 9.11 0.87
CA PRO A 99 -25.89 8.40 -0.12
C PRO A 99 -25.05 7.47 -1.01
N LEU A 100 -23.76 7.77 -1.20
CA LEU A 100 -22.83 6.94 -1.97
C LEU A 100 -22.65 5.55 -1.37
N ARG A 101 -22.78 5.39 -0.04
CA ARG A 101 -22.70 4.08 0.62
C ARG A 101 -23.69 3.07 0.02
N LYS A 102 -24.90 3.53 -0.34
CA LYS A 102 -25.95 2.68 -0.92
C LYS A 102 -25.55 2.03 -2.24
N ILE A 103 -24.69 2.69 -3.01
CA ILE A 103 -24.17 2.20 -4.29
C ILE A 103 -22.71 1.75 -4.20
N GLN A 104 -22.09 1.79 -3.02
CA GLN A 104 -20.67 1.51 -2.85
C GLN A 104 -20.28 0.13 -3.39
N HIS A 105 -21.13 -0.88 -3.22
CA HIS A 105 -20.90 -2.23 -3.76
C HIS A 105 -20.81 -2.29 -5.29
N LEU A 106 -21.36 -1.29 -6.01
CA LEU A 106 -21.28 -1.18 -7.47
C LEU A 106 -20.04 -0.40 -7.91
N ILE A 107 -19.67 0.64 -7.15
CA ILE A 107 -18.55 1.51 -7.51
C ILE A 107 -17.22 1.06 -6.90
N PHE A 108 -17.23 0.20 -5.88
CA PHE A 108 -16.12 -0.14 -4.99
C PHE A 108 -14.78 -0.29 -5.70
N TYR A 109 -14.75 -1.10 -6.76
CA TYR A 109 -13.50 -1.44 -7.46
C TYR A 109 -12.81 -0.22 -8.05
N ILE A 110 -13.57 0.81 -8.47
CA ILE A 110 -12.99 2.02 -9.06
C ILE A 110 -12.25 2.83 -7.97
N PRO A 111 -12.88 3.38 -6.91
CA PRO A 111 -12.15 4.09 -5.87
C PRO A 111 -11.09 3.24 -5.18
N PHE A 112 -11.38 1.96 -4.94
CA PHE A 112 -10.43 1.05 -4.29
C PHE A 112 -9.14 0.89 -5.12
N SER A 113 -9.24 0.87 -6.45
CA SER A 113 -8.06 0.80 -7.33
C SER A 113 -7.13 2.02 -7.21
N PHE A 114 -7.63 3.17 -6.76
CA PHE A 114 -6.83 4.38 -6.55
C PHE A 114 -6.17 4.44 -5.16
N LEU A 115 -6.60 3.63 -4.19
CA LEU A 115 -5.99 3.62 -2.86
C LEU A 115 -4.49 3.30 -2.91
N PHE A 116 -4.09 2.43 -3.83
CA PHE A 116 -2.67 2.12 -4.02
C PHE A 116 -1.84 3.35 -4.44
N ALA A 117 -2.42 4.26 -5.23
CA ALA A 117 -1.76 5.52 -5.58
C ALA A 117 -1.67 6.48 -4.38
N LEU A 118 -2.71 6.53 -3.54
CA LEU A 118 -2.71 7.31 -2.30
C LEU A 118 -1.64 6.80 -1.32
N TRP A 119 -1.58 5.49 -1.09
CA TRP A 119 -0.59 4.87 -0.20
C TRP A 119 0.87 5.11 -0.62
N ARG A 120 1.13 5.28 -1.92
CA ARG A 120 2.44 5.68 -2.44
C ARG A 120 2.84 7.10 -2.06
N VAL A 121 1.86 7.99 -1.89
CA VAL A 121 2.10 9.34 -1.38
C VAL A 121 2.33 9.27 0.13
N ASP A 122 1.44 8.59 0.87
CA ASP A 122 1.51 8.47 2.33
C ASP A 122 2.85 7.87 2.78
N THR A 123 3.29 6.80 2.11
CA THR A 123 4.55 6.16 2.47
C THR A 123 5.77 7.05 2.23
N LEU A 124 5.75 7.91 1.22
CA LEU A 124 6.84 8.85 0.97
C LEU A 124 6.84 9.96 2.02
N GLN A 125 5.66 10.43 2.41
CA GLN A 125 5.52 11.41 3.49
C GLN A 125 6.06 10.85 4.80
N VAL A 126 5.64 9.64 5.20
CA VAL A 126 6.18 8.98 6.40
C VAL A 126 7.68 8.73 6.31
N ALA A 127 8.21 8.38 5.13
CA ALA A 127 9.65 8.18 4.96
C ALA A 127 10.46 9.49 5.16
N VAL A 128 9.97 10.61 4.62
CA VAL A 128 10.56 11.94 4.82
C VAL A 128 10.47 12.34 6.28
N ASP A 129 9.27 12.27 6.87
CA ASP A 129 9.03 12.62 8.28
C ASP A 129 9.89 11.77 9.22
N SER A 130 10.06 10.48 8.92
CA SER A 130 10.92 9.56 9.68
C SER A 130 12.40 9.97 9.63
N VAL A 131 12.88 10.49 8.50
CA VAL A 131 14.24 11.02 8.38
C VAL A 131 14.40 12.31 9.18
N GLU A 132 13.43 13.22 9.07
CA GLU A 132 13.44 14.51 9.78
C GLU A 132 13.39 14.34 11.31
N THR A 133 12.56 13.42 11.77
CA THR A 133 12.42 13.05 13.20
C THR A 133 13.52 12.11 13.70
N LYS A 134 14.47 11.72 12.83
CA LYS A 134 15.61 10.85 13.15
C LYS A 134 15.20 9.48 13.68
N ARG A 135 14.11 8.90 13.15
CA ARG A 135 13.74 7.51 13.42
C ARG A 135 14.90 6.59 13.00
N PRO A 136 15.22 5.54 13.78
CA PRO A 136 16.26 4.58 13.42
C PRO A 136 16.06 4.03 12.00
N ASP A 137 17.15 3.93 11.25
CA ASP A 137 17.19 3.37 9.88
C ASP A 137 16.31 4.05 8.82
N ALA A 138 15.66 5.17 9.12
CA ALA A 138 14.74 5.86 8.21
C ALA A 138 15.37 6.23 6.86
N LYS A 139 16.67 6.57 6.85
CA LYS A 139 17.40 6.88 5.60
C LYS A 139 17.45 5.68 4.65
N ASN A 140 17.57 4.46 5.17
CA ASN A 140 17.64 3.26 4.34
C ASN A 140 16.30 3.02 3.64
N GLU A 141 15.19 3.16 4.37
CA GLU A 141 13.84 3.05 3.80
C GLU A 141 13.61 4.07 2.69
N LEU A 142 13.99 5.34 2.92
CA LEU A 142 13.91 6.37 1.89
C LEU A 142 14.74 5.99 0.65
N TRP A 143 15.96 5.47 0.81
CA TRP A 143 16.76 5.03 -0.32
C TRP A 143 16.14 3.87 -1.09
N PHE A 144 15.50 2.90 -0.42
CA PHE A 144 14.79 1.81 -1.10
C PHE A 144 13.62 2.33 -1.93
N LEU A 145 12.85 3.28 -1.39
CA LEU A 145 11.74 3.92 -2.12
C LEU A 145 12.26 4.74 -3.30
N LEU A 146 13.31 5.54 -3.11
CA LEU A 146 13.92 6.31 -4.20
C LEU A 146 14.49 5.40 -5.31
N ALA A 147 15.10 4.27 -4.95
CA ALA A 147 15.57 3.29 -5.91
C ALA A 147 14.41 2.67 -6.71
N HIS A 148 13.29 2.35 -6.05
CA HIS A 148 12.08 1.88 -6.72
C HIS A 148 11.57 2.92 -7.73
N TYR A 149 11.41 4.17 -7.32
CA TYR A 149 10.90 5.22 -8.20
C TYR A 149 11.87 5.60 -9.31
N PHE A 150 13.18 5.57 -9.06
CA PHE A 150 14.18 5.72 -10.10
C PHE A 150 13.99 4.65 -11.18
N ALA A 151 13.98 3.36 -10.78
CA ALA A 151 13.79 2.26 -11.73
C ALA A 151 12.43 2.28 -12.44
N LEU A 152 11.38 2.83 -11.80
CA LEU A 152 10.05 2.94 -12.39
C LEU A 152 9.96 4.07 -13.44
N LEU A 153 10.73 5.14 -13.25
CA LEU A 153 10.65 6.38 -14.06
C LEU A 153 11.76 6.51 -15.11
N THR A 154 12.70 5.57 -15.16
CA THR A 154 13.78 5.49 -16.18
C THR A 154 13.59 4.29 -17.08
#